data_AF-A0A6H3NPJ9-F1
#
_entry.id   AF-A0A6H3NPJ9-F1
#
_cell.length_a   1.000
_cell.length_b   1.000
_cell.length_c   1.000
_cell.angle_alpha   90.00
_cell.angle_beta   90.00
_cell.angle_gamma   90.00
#
_symmetry.space_group_name_H-M   'P 1'
#
loop_
_entity.id
_entity.type
_entity.pdbx_description
1 polymer ?
#
loop_
_entity_poly.entity_id
_entity_poly.type
_entity_poly.pdbx_seq_one_letter_code
_entity_poly.pdbx_strand_id
1 'polypeptide(L)'
;MVDQRNSFFQFRPFDEEIEYKFHSAGFDTNEYFRTLKNEIVRFGLTQVDTLDELLHSIDKKLTDEPYQNYMNHPIRVTMSYVSLISEPTIQDVLFGLSHNVIELQIQDGLNISSENLKKIQTISIDRKREKDKEYRKEFYDQIEFYSPELLLFKALDKLDNTLSWVFLDLEQYHIDVVIDEVCPRLHKYNEKVSSYLEKLVYYTIDEKNKKRFRLKYDK
;
A
#
# COMPACT_ATOMS: atom_id res chain seq x y z
N MET A 1 -2.27 -18.43 -12.89
CA MET A 1 -1.35 -18.87 -11.82
C MET A 1 -0.41 -17.74 -11.50
N VAL A 2 -0.77 -16.97 -10.48
CA VAL A 2 0.11 -15.99 -9.84
C VAL A 2 1.38 -16.71 -9.36
N ASP A 3 2.56 -16.33 -9.89
CA ASP A 3 3.85 -16.82 -9.37
C ASP A 3 3.98 -16.30 -7.92
N GLN A 4 4.20 -17.18 -6.95
CA GLN A 4 4.37 -16.82 -5.53
C GLN A 4 5.60 -15.93 -5.30
N ARG A 5 6.61 -16.02 -6.16
CA ARG A 5 7.76 -15.10 -6.18
C ARG A 5 7.36 -13.71 -6.68
N ASN A 6 6.21 -13.62 -7.35
CA ASN A 6 5.46 -12.42 -7.68
C ASN A 6 5.08 -11.55 -6.48
N SER A 7 4.60 -12.16 -5.40
CA SER A 7 3.43 -11.61 -4.70
C SER A 7 3.68 -10.45 -3.72
N PHE A 8 4.93 -10.05 -3.52
CA PHE A 8 5.40 -9.11 -2.49
C PHE A 8 6.41 -8.12 -3.07
N PHE A 9 6.58 -6.96 -2.44
CA PHE A 9 7.72 -6.10 -2.76
C PHE A 9 9.01 -6.85 -2.45
N GLN A 10 9.80 -7.11 -3.49
CA GLN A 10 11.07 -7.80 -3.38
C GLN A 10 12.24 -6.82 -3.27
N PHE A 11 11.97 -5.52 -3.45
CA PHE A 11 12.99 -4.48 -3.56
C PHE A 11 13.97 -4.79 -4.71
N ARG A 12 13.41 -5.29 -5.83
CA ARG A 12 14.12 -5.57 -7.09
C ARG A 12 14.59 -4.30 -7.78
N PRO A 13 15.30 -4.38 -8.92
CA PRO A 13 15.44 -3.23 -9.81
C PRO A 13 14.07 -2.59 -10.10
N PHE A 14 14.03 -1.25 -10.14
CA PHE A 14 12.78 -0.50 -10.24
C PHE A 14 11.93 -0.88 -11.46
N ASP A 15 12.56 -1.20 -12.59
CA ASP A 15 11.82 -1.65 -13.78
C ASP A 15 11.01 -2.91 -13.51
N GLU A 16 11.58 -3.88 -12.80
CA GLU A 16 10.91 -5.14 -12.48
C GLU A 16 9.77 -4.94 -11.48
N GLU A 17 9.94 -4.09 -10.45
CA GLU A 17 8.86 -3.78 -9.51
C GLU A 17 7.70 -3.02 -10.16
N ILE A 18 8.02 -2.08 -11.06
CA ILE A 18 7.00 -1.34 -11.82
C ILE A 18 6.24 -2.33 -12.69
N GLU A 19 6.93 -3.12 -13.52
CA GLU A 19 6.30 -4.13 -14.37
C GLU A 19 5.43 -5.10 -13.57
N TYR A 20 5.92 -5.56 -12.43
CA TYR A 20 5.16 -6.43 -11.54
C TYR A 20 3.91 -5.77 -11.00
N LYS A 21 3.99 -4.54 -10.49
CA LYS A 21 2.80 -3.81 -9.99
C LYS A 21 1.71 -3.75 -11.05
N PHE A 22 2.06 -3.36 -12.28
CA PHE A 22 1.07 -3.25 -13.37
C PHE A 22 0.50 -4.60 -13.78
N HIS A 23 1.32 -5.65 -13.79
CA HIS A 23 0.83 -7.01 -14.03
C HIS A 23 -0.14 -7.46 -12.93
N SER A 24 0.19 -7.24 -11.65
CA SER A 24 -0.64 -7.61 -10.51
C SER A 24 -1.92 -6.81 -10.38
N ALA A 25 -1.96 -5.56 -10.89
CA ALA A 25 -3.17 -4.77 -10.91
C ALA A 25 -4.26 -5.42 -11.77
N GLY A 26 -3.88 -6.14 -12.82
CA GLY A 26 -4.79 -6.87 -13.71
C GLY A 26 -5.15 -8.29 -13.25
N PHE A 27 -4.68 -8.76 -12.10
CA PHE A 27 -5.03 -10.09 -11.60
C PHE A 27 -6.49 -10.18 -11.18
N ASP A 28 -7.07 -11.38 -11.30
CA ASP A 28 -8.32 -11.71 -10.62
C ASP A 28 -8.11 -11.58 -9.10
N THR A 29 -8.91 -10.71 -8.47
CA THR A 29 -8.81 -10.42 -7.03
C THR A 29 -8.89 -11.68 -6.19
N ASN A 30 -9.76 -12.64 -6.53
CA ASN A 30 -9.94 -13.86 -5.75
C ASN A 30 -8.74 -14.81 -5.88
N GLU A 31 -8.15 -14.97 -7.07
CA GLU A 31 -6.90 -15.71 -7.25
C GLU A 31 -5.76 -15.04 -6.48
N TYR A 32 -5.67 -13.71 -6.54
CA TYR A 32 -4.59 -13.00 -5.87
C TYR A 32 -4.71 -13.06 -4.35
N PHE A 33 -5.93 -12.90 -3.83
CA PHE A 33 -6.22 -13.06 -2.41
C PHE A 33 -5.94 -14.47 -1.89
N ARG A 34 -6.22 -15.51 -2.69
CA ARG A 34 -5.84 -16.89 -2.33
C ARG A 34 -4.33 -17.02 -2.14
N THR A 35 -3.54 -16.25 -2.88
CA THR A 35 -2.08 -16.22 -2.72
C THR A 35 -1.69 -15.58 -1.39
N LEU A 36 -2.31 -14.44 -1.01
CA LEU A 36 -2.15 -13.86 0.34
C LEU A 36 -2.50 -14.89 1.42
N LYS A 37 -3.66 -15.57 1.32
CA LYS A 37 -4.09 -16.58 2.29
C LYS A 37 -3.07 -17.72 2.46
N ASN A 38 -2.51 -18.20 1.37
CA ASN A 38 -1.50 -19.25 1.42
C ASN A 38 -0.20 -18.78 2.13
N GLU A 39 0.23 -17.53 1.89
CA GLU A 39 1.42 -16.98 2.55
C GLU A 39 1.20 -16.74 4.04
N ILE A 40 0.06 -16.18 4.46
CA ILE A 40 -0.20 -15.95 5.89
C ILE A 40 -0.30 -17.26 6.69
N VAL A 41 -0.79 -18.35 6.09
CA VAL A 41 -0.76 -19.68 6.73
C VAL A 41 0.68 -20.16 6.90
N ARG A 42 1.60 -19.86 5.96
CA ARG A 42 3.03 -20.16 6.11
C ARG A 42 3.68 -19.35 7.24
N PHE A 43 3.19 -18.15 7.51
CA PHE A 43 3.57 -17.37 8.70
C PHE A 43 2.96 -17.91 10.01
N GLY A 44 2.20 -19.00 9.96
CA GLY A 44 1.57 -19.61 11.13
C GLY A 44 0.30 -18.88 11.60
N LEU A 45 -0.23 -17.95 10.79
CA LEU A 45 -1.45 -17.23 11.15
C LEU A 45 -2.67 -18.14 11.04
N THR A 46 -3.49 -18.11 12.08
CA THR A 46 -4.76 -18.85 12.16
C THR A 46 -5.93 -17.89 11.92
N GLN A 47 -7.16 -18.41 11.84
CA GLN A 47 -8.39 -17.63 11.62
C GLN A 47 -8.47 -16.95 10.24
N VAL A 48 -7.88 -17.56 9.21
CA VAL A 48 -7.90 -17.01 7.83
C VAL A 48 -9.31 -16.91 7.23
N ASP A 49 -10.29 -17.62 7.78
CA ASP A 49 -11.67 -17.61 7.32
C ASP A 49 -12.36 -16.25 7.54
N THR A 50 -11.94 -15.49 8.57
CA THR A 50 -12.48 -14.14 8.81
C THR A 50 -12.08 -13.15 7.71
N LEU A 51 -11.06 -13.48 6.92
CA LEU A 51 -10.57 -12.62 5.85
C LEU A 51 -11.49 -12.67 4.62
N ASP A 52 -12.11 -13.81 4.34
CA ASP A 52 -13.01 -13.96 3.19
C ASP A 52 -14.25 -13.05 3.35
N GLU A 53 -14.80 -12.98 4.56
CA GLU A 53 -15.93 -12.12 4.90
C GLU A 53 -15.59 -10.63 4.72
N LEU A 54 -14.41 -10.20 5.21
CA LEU A 54 -13.95 -8.83 5.04
C LEU A 54 -13.72 -8.49 3.57
N LEU A 55 -12.99 -9.33 2.83
CA LEU A 55 -12.70 -9.10 1.41
C LEU A 55 -14.00 -8.98 0.63
N HIS A 56 -14.93 -9.93 0.79
CA HIS A 56 -16.20 -9.92 0.09
C HIS A 56 -17.01 -8.66 0.42
N SER A 57 -17.01 -8.23 1.69
CA SER A 57 -17.74 -7.04 2.13
C SER A 57 -17.17 -5.74 1.54
N ILE A 58 -15.85 -5.65 1.38
CA ILE A 58 -15.18 -4.50 0.75
C ILE A 58 -15.37 -4.54 -0.77
N ASP A 59 -15.08 -5.67 -1.41
CA ASP A 59 -15.13 -5.85 -2.87
C ASP A 59 -16.54 -5.58 -3.42
N LYS A 60 -17.58 -6.03 -2.71
CA LYS A 60 -18.99 -5.73 -3.04
C LYS A 60 -19.32 -4.24 -3.01
N LYS A 61 -18.58 -3.42 -2.25
CA LYS A 61 -18.75 -1.97 -2.21
C LYS A 61 -17.93 -1.26 -3.29
N LEU A 62 -17.07 -1.97 -4.02
CA LEU A 62 -16.10 -1.47 -5.01
C LEU A 62 -16.32 -2.11 -6.39
N THR A 63 -17.58 -2.32 -6.78
CA THR A 63 -17.93 -3.10 -7.99
C THR A 63 -17.86 -2.32 -9.30
N ASP A 64 -17.87 -0.99 -9.24
CA ASP A 64 -17.93 -0.14 -10.42
C ASP A 64 -16.57 0.46 -10.76
N GLU A 65 -16.33 0.73 -12.05
CA GLU A 65 -15.21 1.57 -12.50
C GLU A 65 -15.20 2.91 -11.73
N PRO A 66 -14.03 3.42 -11.30
CA PRO A 66 -12.66 2.98 -11.61
C PRO A 66 -12.08 1.91 -10.66
N TYR A 67 -12.90 1.24 -9.86
CA TYR A 67 -12.45 0.38 -8.75
C TYR A 67 -12.32 -1.10 -9.10
N GLN A 68 -12.42 -1.47 -10.39
CA GLN A 68 -12.21 -2.86 -10.80
C GLN A 68 -10.82 -3.33 -10.34
N ASN A 69 -10.77 -4.47 -9.64
CA ASN A 69 -9.56 -5.03 -9.05
C ASN A 69 -8.84 -4.11 -8.04
N TYR A 70 -9.53 -3.12 -7.47
CA TYR A 70 -8.94 -2.20 -6.49
C TYR A 70 -8.28 -2.96 -5.32
N MET A 71 -8.90 -4.06 -4.89
CA MET A 71 -8.40 -4.91 -3.80
C MET A 71 -7.00 -5.49 -4.06
N ASN A 72 -6.50 -5.52 -5.29
CA ASN A 72 -5.13 -5.92 -5.58
C ASN A 72 -4.09 -4.99 -4.93
N HIS A 73 -4.41 -3.69 -4.74
CA HIS A 73 -3.55 -2.76 -4.00
C HIS A 73 -3.48 -3.09 -2.50
N PRO A 74 -4.60 -3.13 -1.74
CA PRO A 74 -4.58 -3.58 -0.36
C PRO A 74 -3.94 -4.94 -0.16
N ILE A 75 -4.16 -5.91 -1.07
CA ILE A 75 -3.51 -7.23 -1.01
C ILE A 75 -1.98 -7.09 -1.10
N ARG A 76 -1.44 -6.38 -2.10
CA ARG A 76 0.02 -6.16 -2.24
C ARG A 76 0.65 -5.51 -1.01
N VAL A 77 0.03 -4.43 -0.53
CA VAL A 77 0.55 -3.67 0.62
C VAL A 77 0.52 -4.55 1.87
N THR A 78 -0.58 -5.27 2.10
CA THR A 78 -0.73 -6.18 3.25
C THR A 78 0.31 -7.29 3.23
N MET A 79 0.49 -7.96 2.08
CA MET A 79 1.50 -9.02 1.95
C MET A 79 2.91 -8.49 2.26
N SER A 80 3.24 -7.32 1.72
CA SER A 80 4.54 -6.70 1.92
C SER A 80 4.75 -6.26 3.37
N TYR A 81 3.70 -5.78 4.03
CA TYR A 81 3.76 -5.37 5.44
C TYR A 81 3.95 -6.56 6.38
N VAL A 82 3.10 -7.58 6.25
CA VAL A 82 3.12 -8.80 7.08
C VAL A 82 4.44 -9.54 7.00
N SER A 83 5.11 -9.50 5.83
CA SER A 83 6.42 -10.14 5.65
C SER A 83 7.61 -9.36 6.24
N LEU A 84 7.41 -8.09 6.64
CA LEU A 84 8.47 -7.22 7.14
C LEU A 84 8.39 -6.96 8.65
N ILE A 85 7.24 -7.22 9.27
CA ILE A 85 7.09 -7.13 10.73
C ILE A 85 7.49 -8.43 11.41
N SER A 86 7.97 -8.36 12.66
CA SER A 86 8.57 -9.51 13.35
C SER A 86 7.57 -10.58 13.78
N GLU A 87 6.39 -10.16 14.24
CA GLU A 87 5.35 -11.04 14.79
C GLU A 87 3.99 -10.65 14.21
N PRO A 88 3.73 -10.95 12.93
CA PRO A 88 2.47 -10.58 12.31
C PRO A 88 1.30 -11.28 13.00
N THR A 89 0.15 -10.61 13.04
CA THR A 89 -1.11 -11.18 13.54
C THR A 89 -2.19 -11.13 12.47
N ILE A 90 -3.28 -11.88 12.68
CA ILE A 90 -4.45 -11.76 11.79
C ILE A 90 -5.06 -10.35 11.81
N GLN A 91 -4.90 -9.61 12.92
CA GLN A 91 -5.36 -8.22 13.00
C GLN A 91 -4.56 -7.31 12.08
N ASP A 92 -3.27 -7.56 11.87
CA ASP A 92 -2.44 -6.82 10.91
C ASP A 92 -2.85 -7.06 9.46
N VAL A 93 -3.25 -8.30 9.14
CA VAL A 93 -3.81 -8.65 7.83
C VAL A 93 -5.14 -7.94 7.61
N LEU A 94 -6.05 -8.02 8.59
CA LEU A 94 -7.36 -7.34 8.54
C LEU A 94 -7.20 -5.82 8.39
N PHE A 95 -6.27 -5.23 9.15
CA PHE A 95 -5.92 -3.81 9.04
C PHE A 95 -5.43 -3.47 7.64
N GLY A 96 -4.45 -4.20 7.11
CA GLY A 96 -3.89 -3.92 5.79
C GLY A 96 -4.92 -4.02 4.66
N LEU A 97 -5.82 -5.01 4.71
CA LEU A 97 -6.88 -5.17 3.71
C LEU A 97 -7.93 -4.06 3.78
N SER A 98 -8.13 -3.44 4.94
CA SER A 98 -9.15 -2.41 5.16
C SER A 98 -8.59 -0.99 5.27
N HIS A 99 -7.29 -0.78 5.03
CA HIS A 99 -6.62 0.47 5.36
C HIS A 99 -7.18 1.74 4.67
N ASN A 100 -7.87 1.60 3.52
CA ASN A 100 -8.43 2.72 2.77
C ASN A 100 -9.95 2.89 2.93
N VAL A 101 -10.63 2.09 3.76
CA VAL A 101 -12.10 2.09 3.83
C VAL A 101 -12.70 3.43 4.27
N ILE A 102 -11.98 4.20 5.09
CA ILE A 102 -12.40 5.54 5.52
C ILE A 102 -12.22 6.56 4.39
N GLU A 103 -11.06 6.54 3.72
CA GLU A 103 -10.80 7.46 2.59
C GLU A 103 -11.79 7.23 1.45
N LEU A 104 -12.20 5.98 1.24
CA LEU A 104 -13.21 5.57 0.27
C LEU A 104 -14.66 5.74 0.74
N GLN A 105 -14.87 6.07 2.02
CA GLN A 105 -16.20 6.23 2.64
C GLN A 105 -17.07 4.94 2.56
N ILE A 106 -16.45 3.77 2.72
CA ILE A 106 -17.09 2.45 2.62
C ILE A 106 -17.07 1.64 3.93
N GLN A 107 -16.61 2.25 5.04
CA GLN A 107 -16.44 1.58 6.33
C GLN A 107 -17.75 1.07 6.95
N ASP A 108 -18.89 1.67 6.60
CA ASP A 108 -20.18 1.39 7.24
C ASP A 108 -20.62 -0.07 7.00
N GLY A 109 -20.88 -0.80 8.09
CA GLY A 109 -21.28 -2.20 8.08
C GLY A 109 -20.13 -3.20 7.91
N LEU A 110 -18.87 -2.75 7.89
CA LEU A 110 -17.72 -3.65 7.93
C LEU A 110 -17.42 -4.09 9.37
N ASN A 111 -17.07 -5.36 9.55
CA ASN A 111 -16.65 -5.92 10.83
C ASN A 111 -15.16 -5.62 11.09
N ILE A 112 -14.86 -4.39 11.51
CA ILE A 112 -13.50 -3.94 11.83
C ILE A 112 -13.39 -3.74 13.35
N SER A 113 -12.35 -4.31 13.97
CA SER A 113 -12.11 -4.15 15.41
C SER A 113 -11.87 -2.67 15.75
N SER A 114 -12.21 -2.25 16.98
CA SER A 114 -12.01 -0.87 17.42
C SER A 114 -10.54 -0.43 17.36
N GLU A 115 -9.61 -1.35 17.59
CA GLU A 115 -8.17 -1.11 17.46
C GLU A 115 -7.76 -0.90 16.01
N ASN A 116 -8.21 -1.75 15.08
CA ASN A 116 -7.93 -1.55 13.66
C ASN A 116 -8.58 -0.29 13.13
N LEU A 117 -9.79 0.06 13.57
CA LEU A 117 -10.44 1.31 13.19
C LEU A 117 -9.62 2.53 13.60
N LYS A 118 -9.01 2.53 14.79
CA LYS A 118 -8.09 3.59 15.22
C LYS A 118 -6.85 3.66 14.31
N LYS A 119 -6.21 2.52 14.03
CA LYS A 119 -5.07 2.47 13.09
C LYS A 119 -5.44 3.07 11.74
N ILE A 120 -6.58 2.67 11.17
CA ILE A 120 -7.09 3.18 9.88
C ILE A 120 -7.33 4.69 9.96
N GLN A 121 -7.98 5.19 11.02
CA GLN A 121 -8.17 6.62 11.24
C GLN A 121 -6.84 7.38 11.29
N THR A 122 -5.84 6.84 12.00
CA THR A 122 -4.51 7.45 12.11
C THR A 122 -3.80 7.57 10.76
N ILE A 123 -4.00 6.63 9.82
CA ILE A 123 -3.36 6.66 8.49
C ILE A 123 -4.23 7.23 7.36
N SER A 124 -5.46 7.65 7.67
CA SER A 124 -6.41 8.23 6.72
C SER A 124 -6.24 9.75 6.69
N ILE A 125 -5.72 10.28 5.58
CA ILE A 125 -5.46 11.71 5.47
C ILE A 125 -6.72 12.49 5.07
N ASP A 126 -6.93 13.68 5.64
CA ASP A 126 -7.95 14.61 5.16
C ASP A 126 -7.50 15.20 3.81
N ARG A 127 -8.14 14.72 2.74
CA ARG A 127 -7.86 15.15 1.36
C ARG A 127 -8.07 16.64 1.11
N LYS A 128 -8.86 17.34 1.93
CA LYS A 128 -9.02 18.80 1.81
C LYS A 128 -7.83 19.58 2.37
N ARG A 129 -7.05 18.95 3.24
CA ARG A 129 -5.92 19.56 3.95
C ARG A 129 -4.57 18.97 3.55
N GLU A 130 -4.51 17.90 2.75
CA GLU A 130 -3.27 17.17 2.44
C GLU A 130 -2.13 18.02 1.85
N LYS A 131 -2.46 19.15 1.20
CA LYS A 131 -1.48 20.10 0.63
C LYS A 131 -0.94 21.11 1.66
N ASP A 132 -1.63 21.29 2.79
CA ASP A 132 -1.15 22.09 3.92
C ASP A 132 0.05 21.40 4.58
N LYS A 133 1.18 22.11 4.65
CA LYS A 133 2.44 21.57 5.16
C LYS A 133 2.40 21.29 6.67
N GLU A 134 1.77 22.18 7.45
CA GLU A 134 1.70 22.03 8.91
C GLU A 134 0.79 20.86 9.26
N TYR A 135 -0.39 20.78 8.64
CA TYR A 135 -1.30 19.65 8.80
C TYR A 135 -0.64 18.32 8.41
N ARG A 136 0.05 18.29 7.27
CA ARG A 136 0.70 17.07 6.79
C ARG A 136 1.80 16.62 7.75
N LYS A 137 2.62 17.56 8.24
CA LYS A 137 3.65 17.25 9.22
C LYS A 137 3.03 16.64 10.49
N GLU A 138 1.99 17.28 11.04
CA GLU A 138 1.26 16.78 12.21
C GLU A 138 0.68 15.38 11.98
N PHE A 139 0.09 15.14 10.79
CA PHE A 139 -0.45 13.85 10.41
C PHE A 139 0.62 12.74 10.41
N TYR A 140 1.79 12.96 9.80
CA TYR A 140 2.87 11.97 9.82
C TYR A 140 3.55 11.84 11.19
N ASP A 141 3.61 12.91 11.99
CA ASP A 141 4.06 12.84 13.38
C ASP A 141 3.13 11.94 14.21
N GLN A 142 1.81 12.00 14.00
CA GLN A 142 0.84 11.13 14.67
C GLN A 142 1.01 9.65 14.28
N ILE A 143 1.28 9.36 13.00
CA ILE A 143 1.54 7.98 12.55
C ILE A 143 2.81 7.42 13.21
N GLU A 144 3.91 8.20 13.19
CA GLU A 144 5.19 7.81 13.81
C GLU A 144 5.04 7.61 15.32
N PHE A 145 4.31 8.51 16.00
CA PHE A 145 4.02 8.41 17.43
C PHE A 145 3.17 7.18 17.77
N TYR A 146 2.20 6.82 16.91
CA TYR A 146 1.33 5.67 17.14
C TYR A 146 2.12 4.36 17.13
N SER A 147 2.86 4.09 16.04
CA SER A 147 3.80 2.97 16.01
C SER A 147 4.77 3.05 14.80
N PRO A 148 6.04 2.64 14.97
CA PRO A 148 6.97 2.47 13.86
C PRO A 148 6.48 1.50 12.77
N GLU A 149 5.72 0.47 13.14
CA GLU A 149 5.15 -0.50 12.19
C GLU A 149 4.03 0.14 11.36
N LEU A 150 3.23 1.03 11.96
CA LEU A 150 2.20 1.78 11.25
C LEU A 150 2.82 2.77 10.24
N LEU A 151 3.95 3.38 10.61
CA LEU A 151 4.75 4.19 9.69
C LEU A 151 5.34 3.35 8.54
N LEU A 152 5.84 2.14 8.83
CA LEU A 152 6.28 1.19 7.80
C LEU A 152 5.13 0.84 6.85
N PHE A 153 3.93 0.53 7.37
CA PHE A 153 2.76 0.27 6.54
C PHE A 153 2.46 1.46 5.61
N LYS A 154 2.43 2.68 6.15
CA LYS A 154 2.18 3.89 5.35
C LYS A 154 3.23 4.10 4.27
N ALA A 155 4.49 3.77 4.55
CA ALA A 155 5.55 3.84 3.55
C ALA A 155 5.39 2.79 2.45
N LEU A 156 4.90 1.58 2.76
CA LEU A 156 4.62 0.54 1.75
C LEU A 156 3.42 0.92 0.87
N ASP A 157 2.38 1.54 1.43
CA ASP A 157 1.30 2.17 0.66
C ASP A 157 1.85 3.24 -0.30
N LYS A 158 2.74 4.12 0.18
CA LYS A 158 3.39 5.12 -0.67
C LYS A 158 4.31 4.50 -1.72
N LEU A 159 5.06 3.47 -1.40
CA LEU A 159 5.89 2.74 -2.36
C LEU A 159 5.03 2.18 -3.47
N ASP A 160 3.92 1.53 -3.12
CA ASP A 160 2.99 1.01 -4.11
C ASP A 160 2.48 2.11 -5.03
N ASN A 161 2.06 3.25 -4.50
CA ASN A 161 1.59 4.39 -5.29
C ASN A 161 2.72 4.97 -6.17
N THR A 162 3.94 5.06 -5.65
CA THR A 162 5.11 5.63 -6.34
C THR A 162 5.51 4.81 -7.57
N LEU A 163 5.33 3.49 -7.55
CA LEU A 163 5.59 2.65 -8.73
C LEU A 163 4.70 3.02 -9.94
N SER A 164 3.55 3.67 -9.75
CA SER A 164 2.73 4.18 -10.86
C SER A 164 3.17 5.53 -11.42
N TRP A 165 4.06 6.24 -10.73
CA TRP A 165 4.39 7.63 -11.03
C TRP A 165 5.06 7.84 -12.40
N VAL A 166 5.69 6.81 -12.95
CA VAL A 166 6.25 6.86 -14.32
C VAL A 166 5.20 7.15 -15.40
N PHE A 167 3.92 6.91 -15.12
CA PHE A 167 2.82 7.17 -16.04
C PHE A 167 2.10 8.49 -15.77
N LEU A 168 2.28 9.09 -14.60
CA LEU A 168 1.49 10.23 -14.13
C LEU A 168 2.24 11.55 -14.28
N ASP A 169 1.50 12.63 -14.49
CA ASP A 169 2.02 14.00 -14.30
C ASP A 169 1.69 14.42 -12.87
N LEU A 170 2.73 14.50 -12.04
CA LEU A 170 2.58 14.72 -10.60
C LEU A 170 2.81 16.18 -10.26
N GLU A 171 2.01 16.66 -9.31
CA GLU A 171 2.33 17.88 -8.59
C GLU A 171 3.48 17.64 -7.61
N GLN A 172 4.28 18.69 -7.35
CA GLN A 172 5.42 18.65 -6.43
C GLN A 172 5.05 18.14 -5.02
N TYR A 173 3.83 18.40 -4.54
CA TYR A 173 3.41 17.98 -3.21
C TYR A 173 3.47 16.46 -3.01
N HIS A 174 3.26 15.65 -4.06
CA HIS A 174 3.37 14.19 -3.95
C HIS A 174 4.80 13.76 -3.63
N ILE A 175 5.78 14.44 -4.23
CA ILE A 175 7.21 14.21 -3.99
C ILE A 175 7.55 14.64 -2.57
N ASP A 176 7.14 15.86 -2.18
CA ASP A 176 7.38 16.42 -0.84
C ASP A 176 6.83 15.48 0.26
N VAL A 177 5.65 14.88 0.06
CA VAL A 177 5.09 13.89 1.02
C VAL A 177 6.06 12.74 1.26
N VAL A 178 6.66 12.19 0.21
CA VAL A 178 7.54 11.01 0.37
C VAL A 178 8.91 11.42 0.90
N ILE A 179 9.51 12.45 0.32
CA ILE A 179 10.89 12.88 0.61
C ILE A 179 11.00 13.63 1.93
N ASP A 180 10.05 14.51 2.24
CA ASP A 180 10.13 15.34 3.45
C ASP A 180 9.44 14.66 4.63
N GLU A 181 8.37 13.88 4.39
CA GLU A 181 7.58 13.33 5.48
C GLU A 181 7.87 11.86 5.80
N VAL A 182 7.81 10.99 4.79
CA VAL A 182 7.83 9.53 4.98
C VAL A 182 9.26 9.00 5.17
N CYS A 183 10.15 9.27 4.21
CA CYS A 183 11.50 8.69 4.20
C CYS A 183 12.33 9.07 5.44
N PRO A 184 12.40 10.34 5.89
CA PRO A 184 13.23 10.72 7.03
C PRO A 184 12.76 10.08 8.35
N ARG A 185 11.45 9.92 8.52
CA ARG A 185 10.87 9.25 9.70
C ARG A 185 11.13 7.75 9.65
N LEU A 186 10.85 7.11 8.51
CA LEU A 186 11.04 5.67 8.36
C LEU A 186 12.50 5.25 8.46
N HIS A 187 13.44 6.08 8.00
CA HIS A 187 14.87 5.76 8.03
C HIS A 187 15.37 5.39 9.44
N LYS A 188 14.77 5.97 10.48
CA LYS A 188 15.08 5.65 11.90
C LYS A 188 14.75 4.21 12.29
N TYR A 189 13.81 3.57 11.60
CA TYR A 189 13.25 2.27 11.95
C TYR A 189 13.48 1.19 10.88
N ASN A 190 13.54 1.58 9.60
CA ASN A 190 13.74 0.69 8.47
C ASN A 190 14.46 1.41 7.32
N GLU A 191 15.79 1.51 7.44
CA GLU A 191 16.66 2.15 6.45
C GLU A 191 16.50 1.56 5.04
N LYS A 192 16.33 0.23 4.94
CA LYS A 192 16.21 -0.46 3.64
C LYS A 192 14.99 0.04 2.86
N VAL A 193 13.82 0.04 3.49
CA VAL A 193 12.57 0.49 2.83
C VAL A 193 12.63 1.98 2.54
N SER A 194 13.11 2.78 3.48
CA SER A 194 13.24 4.24 3.31
C SER A 194 14.14 4.60 2.13
N SER A 195 15.34 4.01 2.08
CA SER A 195 16.31 4.27 1.01
C SER A 195 15.83 3.78 -0.35
N TYR A 196 15.08 2.67 -0.39
CA TYR A 196 14.50 2.16 -1.62
C TYR A 196 13.41 3.09 -2.15
N LEU A 197 12.49 3.52 -1.27
CA LEU A 197 11.41 4.43 -1.62
C LEU A 197 11.93 5.79 -2.11
N GLU A 198 12.92 6.36 -1.41
CA GLU A 198 13.56 7.62 -1.81
C GLU A 198 14.16 7.54 -3.21
N LYS A 199 14.95 6.48 -3.49
CA LYS A 199 15.53 6.26 -4.82
C LYS A 199 14.48 6.01 -5.89
N LEU A 200 13.38 5.33 -5.54
CA LEU A 200 12.26 5.10 -6.45
C LEU A 200 11.58 6.42 -6.83
N VAL A 201 11.43 7.38 -5.91
CA VAL A 201 10.90 8.71 -6.23
C VAL A 201 11.74 9.37 -7.32
N TYR A 202 13.06 9.48 -7.11
CA TYR A 202 13.95 10.07 -8.13
C TYR A 202 13.92 9.33 -9.46
N TYR A 203 13.81 8.00 -9.41
CA TYR A 203 13.71 7.17 -10.61
C TYR A 203 12.44 7.45 -11.42
N THR A 204 11.31 7.58 -10.73
CA THR A 204 9.98 7.65 -11.35
C THR A 204 9.63 9.04 -11.87
N ILE A 205 10.27 10.09 -11.33
CA ILE A 205 10.14 11.47 -11.83
C ILE A 205 11.13 11.83 -12.94
N ASP A 206 12.13 10.97 -13.21
CA ASP A 206 13.06 11.17 -14.32
C ASP A 206 12.35 11.03 -15.67
N GLU A 207 12.36 12.11 -16.45
CA GLU A 207 11.64 12.20 -17.73
C GLU A 207 12.05 11.13 -18.76
N LYS A 208 13.30 10.63 -18.72
CA LYS A 208 13.75 9.53 -19.58
C LYS A 208 13.01 8.25 -19.22
N ASN A 209 12.86 7.96 -17.93
CA ASN A 209 12.17 6.78 -17.45
C ASN A 209 10.66 6.88 -17.71
N LYS A 210 10.04 8.04 -17.43
CA LYS A 210 8.62 8.30 -17.75
C LYS A 210 8.33 8.07 -19.22
N LYS A 211 9.14 8.66 -20.11
CA LYS A 211 9.00 8.49 -21.56
C LYS A 211 9.14 7.02 -21.97
N ARG A 212 10.11 6.29 -21.43
CA ARG A 212 10.32 4.87 -21.74
C ARG A 212 9.10 4.02 -21.37
N PHE A 213 8.52 4.24 -20.19
CA PHE A 213 7.35 3.50 -19.75
C PHE A 213 6.09 3.86 -20.53
N ARG A 214 5.79 5.15 -20.73
CA ARG A 214 4.64 5.58 -21.55
C ARG A 214 4.68 4.97 -22.96
N LEU A 215 5.82 5.03 -23.64
CA LEU A 215 5.99 4.41 -24.97
C LEU A 215 5.78 2.89 -25.00
N LYS A 216 6.06 2.19 -23.89
CA LYS A 216 5.89 0.73 -23.80
C LYS A 216 4.42 0.34 -23.66
N TYR A 217 3.60 1.16 -22.99
CA TYR A 217 2.23 0.82 -22.61
C TYR A 217 1.13 1.63 -23.33
N ASP A 218 1.46 2.71 -24.05
CA ASP A 218 0.52 3.46 -24.92
C ASP A 218 0.23 2.74 -26.26
N LYS A 219 0.06 1.41 -26.26
CA LYS A 219 -0.26 0.61 -27.46
C LYS A 219 -1.73 0.19 -27.50
#